data_AF-A0A973CFM1-F1
#
_entry.id   AF-A0A973CFM1-F1
#
_cell.length_a   1.000
_cell.length_b   1.000
_cell.length_c   1.000
_cell.angle_alpha   90.00
_cell.angle_beta   90.00
_cell.angle_gamma   90.00
#
_symmetry.space_group_name_H-M   'P 1'
#
loop_
_entity.id
_entity.type
_entity.pdbx_description
1 polymer ?
#
loop_
_entity_poly.entity_id
_entity_poly.type
_entity_poly.pdbx_seq_one_letter_code
_entity_poly.pdbx_strand_id
1 'polypeptide(L)'
;MAINDDSRPNKQIQSKEKFSFFHNERVRSFFYQFVTAAVVIFCAWYLYSNTAHNLAVRDMSTGFDFLSVSAGFDPGFTLISYEPGIGTYADIYLIGIINTLFVSILAFFASTCVGFFIGMMRLSNNWLVSKVALAYVEIFRNIPLLIQLVFWYIAVFSILPKVRNSIDLSAGAEV
;
A
#
# COMPACT_ATOMS: atom_id res chain seq x y z
N MET A 1 80.07 -52.76 0.38
CA MET A 1 78.82 -52.12 -0.09
C MET A 1 77.68 -53.10 0.15
N ALA A 2 77.01 -52.98 1.29
CA ALA A 2 75.81 -53.73 1.64
C ALA A 2 74.82 -52.69 2.16
N ILE A 3 73.70 -52.57 1.45
CA ILE A 3 72.67 -51.56 1.59
C ILE A 3 71.83 -51.91 2.82
N ASN A 4 71.75 -50.98 3.78
CA ASN A 4 70.85 -51.06 4.92
C ASN A 4 69.46 -50.64 4.43
N ASP A 5 68.61 -51.62 4.12
CA ASP A 5 67.23 -51.42 3.68
C ASP A 5 66.30 -51.34 4.90
N ASP A 6 66.15 -50.13 5.45
CA ASP A 6 65.15 -49.78 6.46
C ASP A 6 63.96 -49.04 5.84
N SER A 7 63.47 -49.51 4.68
CA SER A 7 62.25 -48.98 4.05
C SER A 7 60.97 -49.64 4.60
N ARG A 8 60.67 -49.44 5.89
CA ARG A 8 59.33 -49.75 6.42
C ARG A 8 58.45 -48.49 6.38
N PRO A 9 57.36 -48.44 5.60
CA PRO A 9 56.46 -47.30 5.61
C PRO A 9 55.71 -47.23 6.94
N ASN A 10 55.90 -46.14 7.68
CA ASN A 10 55.11 -45.79 8.86
C ASN A 10 53.67 -45.49 8.42
N LYS A 11 52.80 -46.51 8.52
CA LYS A 11 51.37 -46.38 8.24
C LYS A 11 50.74 -45.58 9.38
N GLN A 12 50.69 -44.26 9.22
CA GLN A 12 49.89 -43.41 10.08
C GLN A 12 48.44 -43.90 10.03
N ILE A 13 47.96 -44.48 11.14
CA ILE A 13 46.57 -44.87 11.29
C ILE A 13 45.78 -43.57 11.33
N GLN A 14 45.23 -43.17 10.18
CA GLN A 14 44.24 -42.09 10.13
C GLN A 14 43.09 -42.49 11.06
N SER A 15 42.94 -41.76 12.16
CA SER A 15 41.84 -42.00 13.09
C SER A 15 40.56 -41.77 12.30
N LYS A 16 39.76 -42.82 12.15
CA LYS A 16 38.48 -42.80 11.47
C LYS A 16 37.60 -41.79 12.21
N GLU A 17 37.43 -40.58 11.65
CA GLU A 17 36.55 -39.58 12.25
C GLU A 17 35.18 -40.21 12.43
N LYS A 18 34.77 -40.40 13.69
CA LYS A 18 33.43 -40.84 14.02
C LYS A 18 32.50 -39.74 13.55
N PHE A 19 31.78 -39.98 12.45
CA PHE A 19 30.70 -39.13 11.99
C PHE A 19 29.71 -38.92 13.15
N SER A 20 29.90 -37.82 13.88
CA SER A 20 29.04 -37.42 14.98
C SER A 20 27.85 -36.70 14.37
N PHE A 21 26.85 -37.46 13.95
CA PHE A 21 25.62 -36.98 13.32
C PHE A 21 24.95 -35.84 14.11
N PHE A 22 25.12 -35.83 15.43
CA PHE A 22 24.57 -34.84 16.36
C PHE A 22 25.40 -33.57 16.57
N HIS A 23 26.67 -33.54 16.15
CA HIS A 23 27.55 -32.36 16.31
C HIS A 23 27.75 -31.58 15.00
N ASN A 24 27.12 -32.01 13.91
CA ASN A 24 27.26 -31.35 12.62
C ASN A 24 26.44 -30.04 12.60
N GLU A 25 27.12 -28.90 12.47
CA GLU A 25 26.53 -27.55 12.53
C GLU A 25 25.40 -27.34 11.51
N ARG A 26 25.51 -27.97 10.34
CA ARG A 26 24.48 -27.89 9.28
C ARG A 26 23.18 -28.58 9.70
N VAL A 27 23.26 -29.79 10.27
CA VAL A 27 22.08 -30.56 10.72
C VAL A 27 21.36 -29.82 11.84
N ARG A 28 22.12 -29.25 12.78
CA ARG A 28 21.58 -28.48 13.90
C ARG A 28 20.93 -27.17 13.44
N SER A 29 21.50 -26.50 12.44
CA SER A 29 20.91 -25.31 11.82
C SER A 29 19.56 -25.60 11.16
N PHE A 30 19.49 -26.64 10.31
CA PHE A 30 18.23 -27.05 9.68
C PHE A 30 17.17 -27.46 10.72
N PHE A 31 17.58 -28.15 11.79
CA PHE A 31 16.70 -28.51 12.88
C PHE A 31 16.10 -27.28 13.57
N TYR A 32 16.91 -26.30 13.97
CA TYR A 32 16.40 -25.09 14.62
C TYR A 32 15.54 -24.24 13.70
N GLN A 33 15.85 -24.16 12.40
CA GLN A 33 15.02 -23.46 11.43
C GLN A 33 13.65 -24.13 11.27
N PHE A 34 13.61 -25.46 11.18
CA PHE A 34 12.37 -26.22 11.09
C PHE A 34 11.53 -26.08 12.36
N VAL A 35 12.15 -26.23 13.54
CA VAL A 35 11.47 -26.04 14.83
C VAL A 35 10.91 -24.63 14.95
N THR A 36 11.70 -23.60 14.60
CA THR A 36 11.24 -22.21 14.65
C THR A 36 10.07 -21.98 13.68
N ALA A 37 10.15 -22.47 12.45
CA ALA A 37 9.07 -22.37 11.48
C ALA A 37 7.79 -23.09 11.96
N ALA A 38 7.94 -24.30 12.53
CA ALA A 38 6.82 -25.04 13.10
C ALA A 38 6.16 -24.29 14.26
N VAL A 39 6.95 -23.69 15.15
CA VAL A 39 6.44 -22.85 16.26
C VAL A 39 5.70 -21.63 15.71
N VAL A 40 6.26 -20.92 14.72
CA VAL A 40 5.61 -19.75 14.12
C VAL A 40 4.28 -20.13 13.45
N ILE A 41 4.26 -21.21 12.67
CA ILE A 41 3.05 -21.69 12.01
C ILE A 41 2.00 -22.11 13.04
N PHE A 42 2.43 -22.85 14.08
CA PHE A 42 1.53 -23.25 15.17
C PHE A 42 0.95 -22.05 15.90
N CYS A 43 1.78 -21.06 16.25
CA CYS A 43 1.33 -19.83 16.88
C CYS A 43 0.36 -19.06 15.99
N ALA A 44 0.66 -18.89 14.70
CA ALA A 44 -0.22 -18.21 13.76
C ALA A 44 -1.56 -18.94 13.62
N TRP A 45 -1.54 -20.26 13.49
CA TRP A 45 -2.75 -21.09 13.42
C TRP A 45 -3.57 -21.02 14.71
N TYR A 46 -2.92 -21.07 15.88
CA TYR A 46 -3.58 -20.95 17.17
C TYR A 46 -4.23 -19.57 17.35
N LEU A 47 -3.52 -18.48 17.01
CA LEU A 47 -4.06 -17.13 17.10
C LEU A 47 -5.24 -16.93 16.14
N TYR A 48 -5.12 -17.39 14.89
CA TYR A 48 -6.20 -17.30 13.90
C TYR A 48 -7.43 -18.08 14.37
N SER A 49 -7.27 -19.35 14.74
CA SER A 49 -8.39 -20.21 15.15
C SER A 49 -9.06 -19.71 16.43
N ASN A 50 -8.28 -19.28 17.43
CA ASN A 50 -8.82 -18.69 18.64
C ASN A 50 -9.57 -17.38 18.35
N THR A 51 -9.01 -16.51 17.51
CA THR A 51 -9.67 -15.23 17.15
C THR A 51 -10.94 -15.47 16.35
N ALA A 52 -10.89 -16.35 15.34
CA ALA A 52 -12.04 -16.70 14.52
C ALA A 52 -13.16 -17.31 15.36
N HIS A 53 -12.83 -18.20 16.30
CA HIS A 53 -13.81 -18.78 17.23
C HIS A 53 -14.43 -17.71 18.15
N ASN A 54 -13.62 -16.83 18.73
CA ASN A 54 -14.11 -15.75 19.60
C ASN A 54 -14.99 -14.73 18.85
N LEU A 55 -14.73 -14.49 17.57
CA LEU A 55 -15.52 -13.60 16.73
C LEU A 55 -16.83 -14.26 16.27
N ALA A 56 -16.79 -15.56 15.94
CA ALA A 56 -17.98 -16.34 15.61
C ALA A 56 -18.99 -16.42 16.77
N VAL A 57 -18.50 -16.54 18.02
CA VAL A 57 -19.34 -16.51 19.23
C VAL A 57 -20.01 -15.14 19.45
N ARG A 58 -19.53 -14.08 18.79
CA ARG A 58 -20.04 -12.71 18.92
C ARG A 58 -20.87 -12.25 17.72
N ASP A 59 -21.30 -13.17 16.85
CA ASP A 59 -22.00 -12.88 15.59
C ASP A 59 -21.30 -11.83 14.71
N MET A 60 -19.97 -11.69 14.86
CA MET A 60 -19.17 -10.80 14.03
C MET A 60 -18.80 -11.54 12.74
N SER A 61 -19.24 -11.00 11.60
CA SER A 61 -18.81 -11.48 10.28
C SER A 61 -17.28 -11.40 10.18
N THR A 62 -16.61 -12.55 10.14
CA THR A 62 -15.17 -12.65 9.90
C THR A 62 -14.90 -12.98 8.44
N GLY A 63 -13.85 -12.41 7.86
CA GLY A 63 -13.46 -12.70 6.48
C GLY A 63 -14.03 -11.68 5.50
N PHE A 64 -14.38 -12.14 4.29
CA PHE A 64 -14.85 -11.29 3.18
C PHE A 64 -16.37 -11.22 3.05
N ASP A 65 -17.11 -11.91 3.92
CA ASP A 65 -18.58 -11.95 3.87
C ASP A 65 -19.21 -10.55 4.00
N PHE A 66 -18.53 -9.62 4.69
CA PHE A 66 -18.95 -8.22 4.78
C PHE A 66 -19.08 -7.54 3.42
N LEU A 67 -18.32 -7.97 2.40
CA LEU A 67 -18.38 -7.39 1.06
C LEU A 67 -19.75 -7.61 0.41
N SER A 68 -20.45 -8.68 0.75
CA SER A 68 -21.79 -9.00 0.25
C SER A 68 -22.91 -8.40 1.10
N VAL A 69 -22.58 -7.74 2.21
CA VAL A 69 -23.58 -7.07 3.06
C VAL A 69 -24.01 -5.77 2.39
N SER A 70 -25.31 -5.48 2.43
CA SER A 70 -25.86 -4.22 1.94
C SER A 70 -25.31 -3.03 2.74
N ALA A 71 -24.82 -2.02 2.02
CA ALA A 71 -24.28 -0.80 2.62
C ALA A 71 -25.33 0.32 2.56
N GLY A 72 -25.66 0.88 3.73
CA GLY A 72 -26.73 1.88 3.88
C GLY A 72 -26.29 3.33 3.71
N PHE A 73 -25.13 3.60 3.11
CA PHE A 73 -24.58 4.96 2.99
C PHE A 73 -24.23 5.33 1.55
N ASP A 74 -24.37 6.61 1.24
CA ASP A 74 -24.06 7.17 -0.07
C ASP A 74 -22.57 7.60 -0.14
N PRO A 75 -21.78 7.10 -1.11
CA PRO A 75 -20.39 7.50 -1.30
C PRO A 75 -20.19 8.93 -1.86
N GLY A 76 -21.27 9.67 -2.17
CA GLY A 76 -21.27 11.09 -2.53
C GLY A 76 -20.89 11.40 -3.98
N PHE A 77 -19.88 10.72 -4.53
CA PHE A 77 -19.55 10.77 -5.96
C PHE A 77 -19.48 9.35 -6.54
N THR A 78 -20.25 9.08 -7.58
CA THR A 78 -20.35 7.76 -8.22
C THR A 78 -20.29 7.88 -9.74
N LEU A 79 -19.39 7.12 -10.36
CA LEU A 79 -19.30 6.97 -11.82
C LEU A 79 -20.18 5.84 -12.36
N ILE A 80 -20.65 4.95 -11.48
CA ILE A 80 -21.55 3.84 -11.77
C ILE A 80 -22.79 3.95 -10.89
N SER A 81 -23.93 3.44 -11.35
CA SER A 81 -25.17 3.48 -10.57
C SER A 81 -25.02 2.70 -9.27
N TYR A 82 -25.37 3.36 -8.16
CA TYR A 82 -25.34 2.78 -6.83
C TYR A 82 -26.52 3.35 -6.02
N GLU A 83 -27.24 2.47 -5.33
CA GLU A 83 -28.36 2.86 -4.47
C GLU A 83 -28.09 2.41 -3.03
N PRO A 84 -28.03 3.36 -2.07
CA PRO A 84 -27.84 3.03 -0.66
C PRO A 84 -28.92 2.08 -0.15
N GLY A 85 -28.52 1.04 0.58
CA GLY A 85 -29.43 0.02 1.13
C GLY A 85 -29.76 -1.11 0.16
N ILE A 86 -29.44 -0.99 -1.13
CA ILE A 86 -29.50 -2.08 -2.13
C ILE A 86 -28.08 -2.56 -2.46
N GLY A 87 -27.17 -1.63 -2.78
CA GLY A 87 -25.80 -1.96 -3.14
C GLY A 87 -24.97 -2.43 -1.94
N THR A 88 -23.98 -3.26 -2.22
CA THR A 88 -23.15 -3.92 -1.21
C THR A 88 -21.88 -3.13 -0.86
N TYR A 89 -21.19 -3.51 0.22
CA TYR A 89 -19.87 -2.95 0.52
C TYR A 89 -18.87 -3.19 -0.63
N ALA A 90 -18.94 -4.32 -1.33
CA ALA A 90 -18.11 -4.59 -2.50
C ALA A 90 -18.26 -3.50 -3.57
N ASP A 91 -19.50 -3.07 -3.83
CA ASP A 91 -19.81 -2.04 -4.81
C ASP A 91 -19.20 -0.70 -4.38
N ILE A 92 -19.26 -0.36 -3.10
CA ILE A 92 -18.64 0.87 -2.57
C ILE A 92 -17.12 0.85 -2.74
N TYR A 93 -16.45 -0.27 -2.45
CA TYR A 93 -15.01 -0.37 -2.69
C TYR A 93 -14.68 -0.26 -4.18
N LEU A 94 -15.48 -0.89 -5.04
CA LEU A 94 -15.32 -0.78 -6.48
C LEU A 94 -15.49 0.66 -6.97
N ILE A 95 -16.51 1.38 -6.48
CA ILE A 95 -16.71 2.81 -6.74
C ILE A 95 -15.49 3.60 -6.29
N GLY A 96 -14.97 3.34 -5.09
CA GLY A 96 -13.77 4.00 -4.57
C GLY A 96 -12.54 3.78 -5.47
N ILE A 97 -12.35 2.55 -5.96
CA ILE A 97 -11.27 2.20 -6.90
C ILE A 97 -11.45 2.94 -8.22
N ILE A 98 -12.65 2.91 -8.79
CA ILE A 98 -12.97 3.57 -10.07
C ILE A 98 -12.77 5.08 -9.95
N ASN A 99 -13.26 5.70 -8.87
CA ASN A 99 -13.09 7.13 -8.61
C ASN A 99 -11.61 7.50 -8.44
N THR A 100 -10.84 6.69 -7.70
CA THR A 100 -9.40 6.93 -7.53
C THR A 100 -8.67 6.85 -8.86
N LEU A 101 -8.99 5.85 -9.69
CA LEU A 101 -8.41 5.68 -11.01
C LEU A 101 -8.77 6.86 -11.92
N PHE A 102 -10.04 7.24 -11.93
CA PHE A 102 -10.55 8.37 -12.72
C PHE A 102 -9.83 9.68 -12.36
N VAL A 103 -9.80 10.02 -11.07
CA VAL A 103 -9.12 11.23 -10.59
C VAL A 103 -7.61 11.16 -10.84
N SER A 104 -6.99 9.99 -10.68
CA SER A 104 -5.55 9.81 -10.93
C SER A 104 -5.20 10.02 -12.40
N ILE A 105 -6.03 9.55 -13.33
CA ILE A 105 -5.83 9.76 -14.77
C ILE A 105 -5.92 11.26 -15.11
N LEU A 106 -6.96 11.94 -14.61
CA LEU A 106 -7.10 13.39 -14.81
C LEU A 106 -5.93 14.17 -14.22
N ALA A 107 -5.52 13.82 -12.99
CA ALA A 107 -4.40 14.44 -12.31
C ALA A 107 -3.07 14.18 -13.05
N PHE A 108 -2.87 12.99 -13.61
CA PHE A 108 -1.68 12.67 -14.40
C PHE A 108 -1.53 13.60 -15.61
N PHE A 109 -2.59 13.76 -16.41
CA PHE A 109 -2.55 14.65 -17.57
C PHE A 109 -2.38 16.12 -17.14
N ALA A 110 -3.17 16.59 -16.18
CA ALA A 110 -3.09 17.97 -15.70
C ALA A 110 -1.71 18.31 -15.09
N SER A 111 -1.19 17.43 -14.22
CA SER A 111 0.12 17.60 -13.59
C SER A 111 1.25 17.52 -14.60
N THR A 112 1.14 16.69 -15.64
CA THR A 112 2.15 16.63 -16.71
C THR A 112 2.20 17.94 -17.48
N CYS A 113 1.05 18.47 -17.88
CA CYS A 113 0.98 19.75 -18.58
C CYS A 113 1.56 20.88 -17.71
N VAL A 114 1.06 21.06 -16.49
CA VAL A 114 1.53 22.12 -15.58
C VAL A 114 3.01 21.93 -15.26
N GLY A 115 3.43 20.73 -14.86
CA GLY A 115 4.82 20.43 -14.54
C GLY A 115 5.77 20.67 -15.70
N PHE A 116 5.35 20.36 -16.94
CA PHE A 116 6.13 20.63 -18.15
C PHE A 116 6.32 22.14 -18.37
N PHE A 117 5.24 22.94 -18.32
CA PHE A 117 5.34 24.38 -18.50
C PHE A 117 6.17 25.06 -17.40
N ILE A 118 5.95 24.70 -16.14
CA ILE A 118 6.76 25.20 -15.01
C ILE A 118 8.22 24.79 -15.18
N GLY A 119 8.48 23.55 -15.62
CA GLY A 119 9.82 23.04 -15.89
C GLY A 119 10.55 23.84 -16.98
N MET A 120 9.87 24.12 -18.09
CA MET A 120 10.42 24.99 -19.15
C MET A 120 10.70 26.40 -18.64
N MET A 121 9.77 27.01 -17.89
CA MET A 121 9.97 28.34 -17.30
C MET A 121 11.19 28.40 -16.38
N ARG A 122 11.46 27.33 -15.63
CA ARG A 122 12.62 27.26 -14.73
C ARG A 122 13.95 27.27 -15.49
N LEU A 123 13.99 26.70 -16.70
CA LEU A 123 15.19 26.65 -17.55
C LEU A 123 15.32 27.89 -18.45
N SER A 124 14.38 28.84 -18.38
CA SER A 124 14.45 30.07 -19.16
C SER A 124 15.64 30.94 -18.75
N ASN A 125 16.30 31.55 -19.73
CA ASN A 125 17.35 32.56 -19.49
C ASN A 125 16.80 33.85 -18.84
N ASN A 126 15.48 34.05 -18.82
CA ASN A 126 14.87 35.18 -18.13
C ASN A 126 14.84 34.92 -16.62
N TRP A 127 15.64 35.69 -15.89
CA TRP A 127 15.77 35.59 -14.43
C TRP A 127 14.42 35.67 -13.71
N LEU A 128 13.52 36.58 -14.12
CA LEU A 128 12.24 36.77 -13.44
C LEU A 128 11.35 35.53 -13.61
N VAL A 129 11.25 35.01 -14.83
CA VAL A 129 10.46 33.81 -15.14
C VAL A 129 10.99 32.59 -14.38
N SER A 130 12.30 32.40 -14.36
CA SER A 130 12.95 31.30 -13.63
C SER A 130 12.72 31.40 -12.12
N LYS A 131 12.78 32.62 -11.54
CA LYS A 131 12.52 32.86 -10.12
C LYS A 131 11.06 32.66 -9.72
N VAL A 132 10.11 33.09 -10.55
CA VAL A 132 8.67 32.85 -10.33
C VAL A 132 8.38 31.35 -10.36
N ALA A 133 8.92 30.62 -11.33
CA ALA A 133 8.77 29.17 -11.40
C ALA A 133 9.38 28.46 -10.17
N LEU A 134 10.55 28.92 -9.70
CA LEU A 134 11.18 28.41 -8.49
C LEU A 134 10.32 28.66 -7.24
N ALA A 135 9.81 29.88 -7.07
CA ALA A 135 8.94 30.22 -5.94
C ALA A 135 7.66 29.36 -5.93
N TYR A 136 7.02 29.18 -7.09
CA TYR A 136 5.88 28.27 -7.23
C TYR A 136 6.24 26.85 -6.76
N VAL A 137 7.32 26.27 -7.28
CA VAL A 137 7.72 24.90 -6.93
C VAL A 137 8.03 24.77 -5.44
N GLU A 138 8.75 25.73 -4.84
CA GLU A 138 9.08 25.69 -3.42
C GLU A 138 7.82 25.79 -2.53
N ILE A 139 6.87 26.67 -2.86
CA ILE A 139 5.62 26.80 -2.11
C ILE A 139 4.86 25.48 -2.11
N PHE A 140 4.60 24.92 -3.30
CA PHE A 140 3.76 23.71 -3.42
C PHE A 140 4.44 22.45 -2.89
N ARG A 141 5.78 22.39 -2.89
CA ARG A 141 6.53 21.24 -2.35
C ARG A 141 6.79 21.32 -0.84
N ASN A 142 6.82 22.50 -0.26
CA ASN A 142 7.11 22.68 1.17
C ASN A 142 5.85 22.84 2.05
N ILE A 143 4.70 23.22 1.48
CA ILE A 143 3.45 23.33 2.24
C ILE A 143 2.82 21.93 2.40
N PRO A 144 2.51 21.49 3.64
CA PRO A 144 1.82 20.23 3.89
C PRO A 144 0.51 20.11 3.09
N LEU A 145 0.29 18.95 2.46
CA LEU A 145 -0.90 18.68 1.66
C LEU A 145 -2.20 18.92 2.44
N LEU A 146 -2.21 18.59 3.73
CA LEU A 146 -3.36 18.81 4.61
C LEU A 146 -3.77 20.29 4.67
N ILE A 147 -2.81 21.21 4.78
CA ILE A 147 -3.09 22.66 4.79
C ILE A 147 -3.70 23.07 3.45
N GLN A 148 -3.16 22.53 2.33
CA GLN A 148 -3.70 22.82 1.01
C GLN A 148 -5.17 22.36 0.88
N LEU A 149 -5.49 21.13 1.31
CA LEU A 149 -6.85 20.60 1.28
C LEU A 149 -7.82 21.44 2.11
N VAL A 150 -7.42 21.81 3.33
CA VAL A 150 -8.23 22.66 4.21
C VAL A 150 -8.43 24.05 3.61
N PHE A 151 -7.38 24.65 3.05
CA PHE A 151 -7.47 25.94 2.37
C PHE A 151 -8.49 25.90 1.23
N TRP A 152 -8.40 24.93 0.33
CA TRP A 152 -9.34 24.83 -0.79
C TRP A 152 -10.78 24.58 -0.32
N TYR A 153 -10.98 23.76 0.71
CA TYR A 153 -12.29 23.54 1.31
C TYR A 153 -12.91 24.82 1.89
N ILE A 154 -12.16 25.56 2.70
CA ILE A 154 -12.69 26.73 3.39
C ILE A 154 -12.75 27.96 2.47
N ALA A 155 -11.66 28.26 1.76
CA ALA A 155 -11.53 29.49 0.99
C ALA A 155 -12.29 29.45 -0.35
N VAL A 156 -12.49 28.27 -0.93
CA VAL A 156 -13.18 28.15 -2.22
C VAL A 156 -14.53 27.47 -2.05
N PHE A 157 -14.54 26.22 -1.60
CA PHE A 157 -15.78 25.44 -1.59
C PHE A 157 -16.82 25.94 -0.58
N SER A 158 -16.40 26.50 0.56
CA SER A 158 -17.35 26.99 1.58
C SER A 158 -17.99 28.34 1.24
N ILE A 159 -17.42 29.08 0.29
CA ILE A 159 -17.98 30.35 -0.20
C ILE A 159 -19.01 30.11 -1.32
N LEU A 160 -18.92 28.97 -2.02
CA LEU A 160 -19.88 28.63 -3.06
C LEU A 160 -21.29 28.46 -2.46
N PRO A 161 -22.34 29.02 -3.08
CA PRO A 161 -23.69 28.88 -2.60
C PRO A 161 -24.07 27.39 -2.56
N LYS A 162 -24.70 26.97 -1.46
CA LYS A 162 -25.25 25.62 -1.34
C LYS A 162 -26.17 25.38 -2.54
N VAL A 163 -26.16 24.17 -3.10
CA VAL A 163 -26.93 23.79 -4.30
C VAL A 163 -28.40 24.24 -4.23
N ARG A 164 -28.99 24.27 -3.03
CA ARG A 164 -30.39 24.71 -2.80
C ARG A 164 -30.64 26.21 -2.99
N ASN A 165 -29.58 27.03 -3.02
CA ASN A 165 -29.60 28.47 -3.26
C ASN A 165 -28.89 28.80 -4.59
N SER A 166 -28.70 27.83 -5.49
CA SER A 166 -28.16 28.11 -6.81
C SER A 166 -29.11 29.06 -7.53
N ILE A 167 -28.53 30.00 -8.27
CA ILE A 167 -29.31 30.91 -9.09
C ILE A 167 -29.81 30.08 -10.26
N ASP A 168 -31.12 29.92 -10.38
CA ASP A 168 -31.72 29.15 -11.46
C ASP A 168 -31.53 29.91 -12.78
N LEU A 169 -30.53 29.48 -13.54
CA LEU A 169 -30.20 30.04 -14.84
C LEU A 169 -31.14 29.51 -15.95
N SER A 170 -32.06 28.60 -15.61
CA SER A 170 -33.09 28.07 -16.52
C SER A 170 -34.16 29.11 -16.86
N ALA A 171 -34.20 30.26 -16.16
CA ALA A 171 -35.22 31.29 -16.35
C ALA A 171 -36.66 30.74 -16.28
N GLY A 172 -36.90 29.71 -15.47
CA GLY A 172 -38.22 29.10 -15.29
C GLY A 172 -38.66 28.14 -16.38
N ALA A 173 -37.76 27.67 -17.25
CA ALA A 173 -38.07 26.50 -18.08
C ALA A 173 -38.05 25.25 -17.19
N GLU A 174 -39.23 24.78 -16.79
CA GLU A 174 -39.40 23.46 -16.17
C GLU A 174 -39.05 22.39 -17.22
N VAL A 175 -38.04 21.58 -16.93
CA VAL A 175 -37.70 20.36 -17.69
C VAL A 175 -37.79 19.17 -16.76
#